data_AF-A0A1L5KLA0-F1
#
_entry.id   AF-A0A1L5KLA0-F1
#
_cell.length_a   1.000
_cell.length_b   1.000
_cell.length_c   1.000
_cell.angle_alpha   90.00
_cell.angle_beta   90.00
_cell.angle_gamma   90.00
#
_symmetry.space_group_name_H-M   'P 1'
#
loop_
_entity.id
_entity.type
_entity.pdbx_description
1 polymer ?
#
loop_
_entity_poly.entity_id
_entity_poly.type
_entity_poly.pdbx_seq_one_letter_code
_entity_poly.pdbx_strand_id
1 'polypeptide(L)'
;MSVKSRPAFSQEIIDYCNEIQLPLFSTSWDTPFIDIMRIFSEILLKNEHRETSLAAALKNAIYYPENEDSYLNPLESNGFFRDMNYTVLMISCHTYDSDSGNSYLEQLEKKIRYFMSKGIVYEEGKHLIVLFAGESVNDISQKLYDVCQNNSDVYVGIGTTVSQLTDIHRSYETFLPAVPDESALCLSYNHWHS
;
A
#
# COMPACT_ATOMS: atom_id res chain seq x y z
N MET A 1 49.27 -17.20 2.08
CA MET A 1 47.83 -17.46 1.89
C MET A 1 47.26 -16.31 1.09
N SER A 2 46.79 -16.57 -0.13
CA SER A 2 46.24 -15.53 -1.01
C SER A 2 44.80 -15.23 -0.57
N VAL A 3 44.55 -14.00 -0.11
CA VAL A 3 43.20 -13.47 0.08
C VAL A 3 42.59 -13.36 -1.31
N LYS A 4 41.77 -14.34 -1.72
CA LYS A 4 41.00 -14.23 -2.96
C LYS A 4 40.11 -12.98 -2.82
N SER A 5 40.39 -11.96 -3.61
CA SER A 5 39.53 -10.78 -3.71
C SER A 5 38.13 -11.23 -4.10
N ARG A 6 37.11 -10.67 -3.44
CA ARG A 6 35.71 -10.91 -3.78
C ARG A 6 35.52 -10.54 -5.26
N PRO A 7 34.87 -11.38 -6.09
CA PRO A 7 34.44 -10.91 -7.40
C PRO A 7 33.41 -9.80 -7.16
N ALA A 8 33.78 -8.56 -7.48
CA ALA A 8 32.83 -7.47 -7.55
C ALA A 8 31.94 -7.69 -8.78
N PHE A 9 30.64 -7.42 -8.65
CA PHE A 9 29.75 -7.37 -9.80
C PHE A 9 30.30 -6.36 -10.82
N SER A 10 30.12 -6.62 -12.12
CA SER A 10 30.50 -5.65 -13.14
C SER A 10 29.65 -4.38 -12.98
N GLN A 11 30.20 -3.23 -13.39
CA GLN A 11 29.45 -1.97 -13.35
C GLN A 11 28.16 -2.06 -14.18
N GLU A 12 28.20 -2.76 -15.32
CA GLU A 12 27.04 -3.03 -16.16
C GLU A 12 25.90 -3.73 -15.41
N ILE A 13 26.20 -4.74 -14.56
CA ILE A 13 25.19 -5.42 -13.74
C ILE A 13 24.63 -4.48 -12.67
N ILE A 14 25.51 -3.70 -12.02
CA ILE A 14 25.10 -2.75 -10.98
C ILE A 14 24.17 -1.68 -11.57
N ASP A 15 24.54 -1.11 -12.71
CA ASP A 15 23.77 -0.07 -13.40
C ASP A 15 22.41 -0.61 -13.84
N TYR A 16 22.37 -1.79 -14.45
CA TYR A 16 21.13 -2.45 -14.85
C TYR A 16 20.20 -2.71 -13.64
N CYS A 17 20.74 -3.28 -12.56
CA CYS A 17 19.97 -3.54 -11.34
C CYS A 17 19.41 -2.24 -10.72
N ASN A 18 20.20 -1.16 -10.69
CA ASN A 18 19.75 0.13 -10.19
C ASN A 18 18.65 0.74 -11.07
N GLU A 19 18.79 0.63 -12.40
CA GLU A 19 17.79 1.13 -13.36
C GLU A 19 16.42 0.47 -13.14
N ILE A 20 16.39 -0.85 -12.96
CA ILE A 20 15.14 -1.60 -12.72
C ILE A 20 14.76 -1.70 -11.24
N GLN A 21 15.51 -1.04 -10.35
CA GLN A 21 15.37 -1.11 -8.89
C GLN A 21 15.36 -2.54 -8.32
N LEU A 22 16.11 -3.46 -8.94
CA LEU A 22 16.31 -4.81 -8.44
C LEU A 22 17.43 -4.82 -7.40
N PRO A 23 17.15 -5.15 -6.12
CA PRO A 23 18.17 -5.15 -5.09
C PRO A 23 19.23 -6.23 -5.36
N LEU A 24 20.50 -5.81 -5.35
CA LEU A 24 21.65 -6.68 -5.58
C LEU A 24 22.37 -6.96 -4.25
N PHE A 25 22.52 -8.24 -3.91
CA PHE A 25 23.15 -8.68 -2.66
C PHE A 25 24.43 -9.48 -2.96
N SER A 26 25.49 -9.23 -2.19
CA SER A 26 26.72 -10.03 -2.22
C SER A 26 26.96 -10.72 -0.88
N THR A 27 27.36 -11.99 -0.90
CA THR A 27 27.71 -12.75 0.32
C THR A 27 29.09 -13.36 0.19
N SER A 28 29.66 -13.83 1.30
CA SER A 28 30.92 -14.57 1.29
C SER A 28 30.68 -16.06 1.01
N TRP A 29 31.67 -16.72 0.41
CA TRP A 29 31.60 -18.13 -0.01
C TRP A 29 31.30 -19.12 1.12
N ASP A 30 31.58 -18.74 2.35
CA ASP A 30 31.35 -19.50 3.58
C ASP A 30 29.94 -19.34 4.15
N THR A 31 29.11 -18.43 3.60
CA THR A 31 27.72 -18.27 4.03
C THR A 31 26.84 -19.36 3.38
N PRO A 32 26.23 -20.26 4.17
CA PRO A 32 25.31 -21.24 3.62
C PRO A 32 24.09 -20.57 2.98
N PHE A 33 23.70 -21.01 1.78
CA PHE A 33 22.52 -20.47 1.09
C PHE A 33 21.24 -20.53 1.94
N ILE A 34 21.13 -21.55 2.81
CA ILE A 34 19.98 -21.73 3.71
C ILE A 34 19.84 -20.56 4.72
N ASP A 35 20.95 -19.97 5.18
CA ASP A 35 20.90 -18.83 6.10
C ASP A 35 20.40 -17.57 5.40
N ILE A 36 20.82 -17.37 4.14
CA ILE A 36 20.34 -16.27 3.30
C ILE A 36 18.84 -16.41 3.04
N MET A 37 18.39 -17.61 2.64
CA MET A 37 16.98 -17.88 2.40
C MET A 37 16.13 -17.68 3.66
N ARG A 38 16.62 -18.09 4.83
CA ARG A 38 15.91 -17.86 6.10
C ARG A 38 15.70 -16.37 6.37
N ILE A 39 16.74 -15.55 6.18
CA ILE A 39 16.63 -14.09 6.38
C ILE A 39 15.59 -13.49 5.42
N PHE A 40 15.64 -13.85 4.14
CA PHE A 40 14.65 -13.35 3.17
C PHE A 40 13.23 -13.81 3.51
N SER A 41 13.04 -15.08 3.87
CA SER A 41 11.73 -15.57 4.31
C SER A 41 11.21 -14.83 5.55
N GLU A 42 12.08 -14.57 6.53
CA GLU A 42 11.72 -13.76 7.71
C GLU A 42 11.31 -12.33 7.34
N ILE A 43 12.03 -11.69 6.40
CA ILE A 43 11.70 -10.35 5.90
C ILE A 43 10.35 -10.38 5.18
N LEU A 44 10.13 -11.34 4.28
CA LEU A 44 8.88 -11.48 3.52
C LEU A 44 7.69 -11.70 4.45
N LEU A 45 7.80 -12.63 5.40
CA LEU A 45 6.75 -12.91 6.39
C LEU A 45 6.48 -11.70 7.30
N LYS A 46 7.52 -10.99 7.75
CA LYS A 46 7.35 -9.76 8.54
C LYS A 46 6.67 -8.67 7.74
N ASN A 47 7.03 -8.50 6.46
CA ASN A 47 6.41 -7.50 5.59
C ASN A 47 4.95 -7.83 5.33
N GLU A 48 4.61 -9.08 5.01
CA GLU A 48 3.24 -9.55 4.80
C GLU A 48 2.39 -9.36 6.07
N HIS A 49 2.92 -9.72 7.23
CA HIS A 49 2.24 -9.51 8.51
C HIS A 49 2.03 -8.02 8.81
N ARG A 50 3.06 -7.18 8.54
CA ARG A 50 2.97 -5.73 8.71
C ARG A 50 1.90 -5.13 7.80
N GLU A 51 1.87 -5.51 6.53
CA GLU A 51 0.88 -5.02 5.57
C GLU A 51 -0.54 -5.41 5.98
N THR A 52 -0.74 -6.66 6.38
CA THR A 52 -2.04 -7.16 6.88
C THR A 52 -2.48 -6.39 8.13
N SER A 53 -1.56 -6.18 9.08
CA SER A 53 -1.83 -5.43 10.32
C SER A 53 -2.17 -3.97 10.05
N LEU A 54 -1.45 -3.31 9.12
CA LEU A 54 -1.72 -1.93 8.72
C LEU A 54 -3.05 -1.79 8.00
N ALA A 55 -3.38 -2.71 7.11
CA ALA A 55 -4.68 -2.74 6.44
C ALA A 55 -5.82 -2.88 7.45
N ALA A 56 -5.70 -3.79 8.43
CA ALA A 56 -6.69 -3.96 9.49
C ALA A 56 -6.82 -2.70 10.36
N ALA A 57 -5.70 -2.09 10.75
CA ALA A 57 -5.70 -0.85 11.53
C ALA A 57 -6.35 0.31 10.77
N LEU A 58 -6.08 0.44 9.47
CA LEU A 58 -6.74 1.46 8.63
C LEU A 58 -8.25 1.22 8.52
N LYS A 59 -8.69 -0.04 8.33
CA LYS A 59 -10.12 -0.37 8.35
C LYS A 59 -10.78 0.05 9.66
N ASN A 60 -10.13 -0.21 10.79
CA ASN A 60 -10.63 0.22 12.09
C ASN A 60 -10.66 1.76 12.22
N ALA A 61 -9.64 2.46 11.75
CA ALA A 61 -9.60 3.93 11.77
C ALA A 61 -10.69 4.57 10.90
N ILE A 62 -11.16 3.87 9.86
CA ILE A 62 -12.23 4.33 8.96
C ILE A 62 -13.60 3.98 9.52
N TYR A 63 -13.84 2.72 9.91
CA TYR A 63 -15.19 2.22 10.19
C TYR A 63 -15.53 2.16 11.69
N TYR A 64 -14.53 2.12 12.56
CA TYR A 64 -14.68 2.10 14.02
C TYR A 64 -13.80 3.19 14.67
N PRO A 65 -13.92 4.47 14.25
CA PRO A 65 -13.02 5.54 14.68
C PRO A 65 -13.04 5.75 16.21
N GLU A 66 -14.12 5.40 16.89
CA GLU A 66 -14.23 5.42 18.36
C GLU A 66 -13.36 4.37 19.07
N ASN A 67 -12.91 3.32 18.37
CA ASN A 67 -12.08 2.25 18.93
C ASN A 67 -10.58 2.54 18.70
N GLU A 68 -10.09 3.64 19.26
CA GLU A 68 -8.71 4.13 19.10
C GLU A 68 -7.64 3.06 19.37
N ASP A 69 -7.82 2.22 20.40
CA ASP A 69 -6.88 1.15 20.76
C ASP A 69 -6.62 0.15 19.63
N SER A 70 -7.61 -0.02 18.73
CA SER A 70 -7.56 -0.96 17.62
C SER A 70 -6.76 -0.46 16.40
N TYR A 71 -6.39 0.82 16.36
CA TYR A 71 -5.64 1.40 15.23
C TYR A 71 -4.52 2.38 15.58
N LEU A 72 -4.58 3.11 16.71
CA LEU A 72 -3.53 4.08 17.08
C LEU A 72 -2.16 3.40 17.23
N ASN A 73 -2.05 2.41 18.11
CA ASN A 73 -0.76 1.76 18.39
C ASN A 73 -0.14 1.08 17.15
N PRO A 74 -0.89 0.29 16.35
CA PRO A 74 -0.36 -0.28 15.12
C PRO A 74 0.11 0.77 14.11
N LEU A 75 -0.63 1.86 13.94
CA LEU A 75 -0.29 2.91 12.98
C LEU A 75 0.92 3.73 13.46
N GLU A 76 0.94 4.18 14.71
CA GLU A 76 2.04 4.96 15.30
C GLU A 76 3.36 4.18 15.30
N SER A 77 3.32 2.89 15.65
CA SER A 77 4.50 2.01 15.66
C SER A 77 5.09 1.79 14.25
N ASN A 78 4.31 2.06 13.21
CA ASN A 78 4.73 2.01 11.81
C ASN A 78 4.96 3.42 11.22
N GLY A 79 5.04 4.43 12.08
CA GLY A 79 5.41 5.80 11.75
C GLY A 79 4.26 6.70 11.34
N PHE A 80 3.00 6.26 11.36
CA PHE A 80 1.86 7.15 11.12
C PHE A 80 1.56 7.93 12.42
N PHE A 81 2.00 9.20 12.49
CA PHE A 81 1.93 10.01 13.72
C PHE A 81 0.63 10.79 13.84
N ARG A 82 0.17 11.05 15.08
CA ARG A 82 -1.08 11.78 15.34
C ARG A 82 -1.19 13.08 14.55
N ASP A 83 -0.16 13.91 14.60
CA ASP A 83 -0.11 15.22 13.94
C ASP A 83 0.53 15.15 12.55
N MET A 84 -0.10 14.41 11.63
CA MET A 84 0.34 14.28 10.25
C MET A 84 -0.86 14.46 9.30
N ASN A 85 -0.57 14.90 8.07
CA ASN A 85 -1.61 15.00 7.05
C ASN A 85 -1.96 13.61 6.52
N TYR A 86 -3.25 13.32 6.39
CA TYR A 86 -3.79 12.07 5.90
C TYR A 86 -4.83 12.33 4.82
N THR A 87 -4.72 11.61 3.71
CA THR A 87 -5.71 11.64 2.64
C THR A 87 -6.04 10.21 2.24
N VAL A 88 -7.30 9.83 2.37
CA VAL A 88 -7.84 8.54 1.93
C VAL A 88 -8.40 8.70 0.52
N LEU A 89 -8.15 7.68 -0.29
CA LEU A 89 -8.68 7.56 -1.64
C LEU A 89 -9.32 6.19 -1.81
N MET A 90 -10.28 6.15 -2.72
CA MET A 90 -10.84 4.91 -3.22
C MET A 90 -10.71 4.89 -4.73
N ILE A 91 -10.21 3.77 -5.25
CA ILE A 91 -10.06 3.57 -6.68
C ILE A 91 -10.89 2.34 -7.08
N SER A 92 -11.71 2.47 -8.11
CA SER A 92 -12.45 1.36 -8.69
C SER A 92 -12.26 1.31 -10.20
N CYS A 93 -12.40 0.12 -10.76
CA CYS A 93 -12.33 -0.08 -12.21
C CYS A 93 -13.25 -1.22 -12.64
N HIS A 94 -14.52 -0.93 -12.88
CA HIS A 94 -15.53 -1.96 -13.11
C HIS A 94 -15.43 -2.63 -14.49
N THR A 95 -14.83 -1.97 -15.49
CA THR A 95 -14.79 -2.48 -16.88
C THR A 95 -13.94 -3.74 -17.05
N TYR A 96 -12.93 -3.96 -16.20
CA TYR A 96 -12.02 -5.12 -16.26
C TYR A 96 -12.30 -6.17 -15.18
N ASP A 97 -13.41 -6.02 -14.48
CA ASP A 97 -13.85 -6.94 -13.45
C ASP A 97 -14.48 -8.19 -14.09
N SER A 98 -13.91 -9.34 -13.79
CA SER A 98 -14.26 -10.64 -14.38
C SER A 98 -14.38 -11.70 -13.30
N ASP A 99 -14.92 -12.87 -13.63
CA ASP A 99 -14.93 -14.02 -12.71
C ASP A 99 -13.52 -14.44 -12.26
N SER A 100 -12.48 -14.05 -13.00
CA SER A 100 -11.06 -14.27 -12.65
C SER A 100 -10.40 -13.11 -11.88
N GLY A 101 -11.17 -12.11 -11.45
CA GLY A 101 -10.68 -10.91 -10.77
C GLY A 101 -10.42 -9.74 -11.71
N ASN A 102 -9.80 -8.69 -11.17
CA ASN A 102 -9.55 -7.42 -11.86
C ASN A 102 -8.05 -7.17 -12.04
N SER A 103 -7.47 -7.80 -13.06
CA SER A 103 -6.03 -7.73 -13.35
C SER A 103 -5.50 -6.31 -13.60
N TYR A 104 -6.37 -5.37 -13.99
CA TYR A 104 -5.99 -3.97 -14.15
C TYR A 104 -5.87 -3.27 -12.80
N LEU A 105 -6.82 -3.51 -11.88
CA LEU A 105 -6.75 -2.99 -10.52
C LEU A 105 -5.54 -3.52 -9.76
N GLU A 106 -5.18 -4.80 -9.94
CA GLU A 106 -3.95 -5.39 -9.39
C GLU A 106 -2.67 -4.72 -9.93
N GLN A 107 -2.64 -4.39 -11.22
CA GLN A 107 -1.52 -3.65 -11.82
C GLN A 107 -1.45 -2.22 -11.28
N LEU A 108 -2.60 -1.60 -11.07
CA LEU A 108 -2.69 -0.26 -10.51
C LEU A 108 -2.19 -0.23 -9.06
N GLU A 109 -2.59 -1.21 -8.25
CA GLU A 109 -2.09 -1.40 -6.89
C GLU A 109 -0.56 -1.46 -6.87
N LYS A 110 0.05 -2.30 -7.73
CA LYS A 110 1.52 -2.43 -7.81
C LYS A 110 2.19 -1.11 -8.16
N LYS A 111 1.65 -0.37 -9.13
CA LYS A 111 2.18 0.95 -9.52
C LYS A 111 2.04 1.97 -8.38
N ILE A 112 0.90 1.95 -7.67
CA ILE A 112 0.67 2.82 -6.51
C ILE A 112 1.66 2.54 -5.41
N ARG A 113 1.81 1.27 -5.01
CA ARG A 113 2.79 0.85 -3.99
C ARG A 113 4.22 1.25 -4.38
N TYR A 114 4.55 1.24 -5.67
CA TYR A 114 5.86 1.61 -6.17
C TYR A 114 6.20 3.10 -5.99
N PHE A 115 5.29 4.02 -6.31
CA PHE A 115 5.58 5.46 -6.17
C PHE A 115 5.25 6.03 -4.78
N MET A 116 4.52 5.27 -3.96
CA MET A 116 4.08 5.69 -2.64
C MET A 116 5.26 5.74 -1.67
N SER A 117 5.47 6.91 -1.07
CA SER A 117 6.54 7.10 -0.10
C SER A 117 6.17 6.54 1.28
N LYS A 118 4.93 6.79 1.70
CA LYS A 118 4.37 6.36 2.97
C LYS A 118 2.85 6.32 2.89
N GLY A 119 2.30 5.14 3.07
CA GLY A 119 0.87 4.94 2.98
C GLY A 119 0.48 3.49 3.20
N ILE A 120 -0.81 3.24 3.09
CA ILE A 120 -1.40 1.91 3.25
C ILE A 120 -2.28 1.69 2.03
N VAL A 121 -2.22 0.49 1.48
CA VAL A 121 -3.04 0.08 0.35
C VAL A 121 -3.65 -1.27 0.69
N TYR A 122 -4.95 -1.41 0.51
CA TYR A 122 -5.64 -2.70 0.58
C TYR A 122 -6.83 -2.74 -0.37
N GLU A 123 -7.20 -3.95 -0.78
CA GLU A 123 -8.40 -4.19 -1.55
C GLU A 123 -9.58 -4.56 -0.63
N GLU A 124 -10.74 -3.99 -0.90
CA GLU A 124 -11.99 -4.32 -0.22
C GLU A 124 -13.15 -4.31 -1.22
N GLY A 125 -13.79 -5.47 -1.38
CA GLY A 125 -14.73 -5.68 -2.46
C GLY A 125 -14.03 -5.55 -3.81
N LYS A 126 -14.44 -4.57 -4.61
CA LYS A 126 -13.86 -4.25 -5.94
C LYS A 126 -13.18 -2.89 -5.95
N HIS A 127 -12.78 -2.43 -4.76
CA HIS A 127 -12.22 -1.12 -4.52
C HIS A 127 -10.83 -1.25 -3.91
N LEU A 128 -9.90 -0.47 -4.44
CA LEU A 128 -8.61 -0.26 -3.81
C LEU A 128 -8.72 0.95 -2.88
N ILE A 129 -8.54 0.72 -1.58
CA ILE A 129 -8.49 1.78 -0.57
C ILE A 129 -7.02 2.14 -0.35
N VAL A 130 -6.75 3.44 -0.42
CA VAL A 130 -5.39 3.98 -0.32
C VAL A 130 -5.34 5.11 0.69
N LEU A 131 -4.47 5.01 1.68
CA LEU A 131 -4.13 6.11 2.59
C LEU A 131 -2.76 6.67 2.19
N PHE A 132 -2.70 7.96 1.86
CA PHE A 132 -1.45 8.71 1.81
C PHE A 132 -1.22 9.47 3.12
N ALA A 133 0.04 9.45 3.59
CA ALA A 133 0.44 10.14 4.81
C ALA A 133 1.56 11.16 4.50
N GLY A 134 1.32 12.42 4.86
CA GLY A 134 2.29 13.53 4.71
C GLY A 134 2.39 14.13 3.30
N GLU A 135 1.55 13.71 2.36
CA GLU A 135 1.55 14.21 0.98
C GLU A 135 0.39 15.17 0.71
N SER A 136 0.60 16.15 -0.16
CA SER A 136 -0.46 17.09 -0.56
C SER A 136 -1.39 16.47 -1.59
N VAL A 137 -2.66 16.89 -1.62
CA VAL A 137 -3.63 16.42 -2.63
C VAL A 137 -3.12 16.66 -4.05
N ASN A 138 -2.46 17.79 -4.31
CA ASN A 138 -1.90 18.09 -5.63
C ASN A 138 -0.85 17.06 -6.04
N ASP A 139 0.07 16.69 -5.15
CA ASP A 139 1.11 15.69 -5.43
C ASP A 139 0.49 14.31 -5.66
N ILE A 140 -0.49 13.94 -4.85
CA ILE A 140 -1.25 12.69 -4.98
C ILE A 140 -1.96 12.65 -6.34
N SER A 141 -2.67 13.72 -6.71
CA SER A 141 -3.40 13.81 -7.98
C SER A 141 -2.47 13.71 -9.19
N GLN A 142 -1.29 14.33 -9.16
CA GLN A 142 -0.31 14.21 -10.24
C GLN A 142 0.21 12.78 -10.39
N LYS A 143 0.61 12.14 -9.28
CA LYS A 143 1.05 10.74 -9.29
C LYS A 143 -0.02 9.78 -9.81
N LEU A 144 -1.28 10.01 -9.43
CA LEU A 144 -2.40 9.21 -9.91
C LEU A 144 -2.68 9.43 -11.39
N TYR A 145 -2.59 10.67 -11.87
CA TYR A 145 -2.75 10.97 -13.28
C TYR A 145 -1.73 10.19 -14.13
N ASP A 146 -0.46 10.18 -13.70
CA ASP A 146 0.63 9.45 -14.37
C ASP A 146 0.39 7.94 -14.39
N VAL A 147 -0.15 7.38 -13.30
CA VAL A 147 -0.35 5.93 -13.16
C VAL A 147 -1.65 5.43 -13.79
N CYS A 148 -2.71 6.22 -13.75
CA CYS A 148 -4.02 5.88 -14.35
C CYS A 148 -4.05 6.15 -15.87
N GLN A 149 -3.12 6.94 -16.41
CA GLN A 149 -2.96 7.19 -17.85
C GLN A 149 -4.23 7.67 -18.57
N ASN A 150 -5.09 8.44 -17.90
CA ASN A 150 -6.41 8.86 -18.41
C ASN A 150 -7.34 7.71 -18.83
N ASN A 151 -7.21 6.54 -18.22
CA ASN A 151 -8.16 5.47 -18.44
C ASN A 151 -9.55 5.89 -17.90
N SER A 152 -10.51 6.10 -18.81
CA SER A 152 -11.88 6.53 -18.48
C SER A 152 -12.67 5.48 -17.68
N ASP A 153 -12.17 4.24 -17.61
CA ASP A 153 -12.75 3.17 -16.81
C ASP A 153 -12.32 3.20 -15.34
N VAL A 154 -11.36 4.06 -14.98
CA VAL A 154 -10.86 4.20 -13.62
C VAL A 154 -11.58 5.36 -12.93
N TYR A 155 -12.25 5.04 -11.83
CA TYR A 155 -12.92 6.01 -10.98
C TYR A 155 -12.08 6.20 -9.72
N VAL A 156 -11.81 7.46 -9.38
CA VAL A 156 -11.04 7.82 -8.19
C VAL A 156 -11.85 8.79 -7.34
N GLY A 157 -12.20 8.36 -6.12
CA GLY A 157 -12.66 9.24 -5.06
C GLY A 157 -11.46 9.71 -4.23
N ILE A 158 -11.28 11.03 -4.09
CA ILE A 158 -10.22 11.63 -3.27
C ILE A 158 -10.86 12.34 -2.09
N GLY A 159 -10.46 11.95 -0.88
CA GLY A 159 -10.93 12.57 0.35
C GLY A 159 -10.33 13.94 0.63
N THR A 160 -10.94 14.70 1.53
CA THR A 160 -10.27 15.89 2.07
C THR A 160 -9.12 15.50 2.99
N THR A 161 -8.00 16.22 2.91
CA THR A 161 -6.89 16.02 3.84
C THR A 161 -7.30 16.38 5.27
N VAL A 162 -7.05 15.47 6.20
CA VAL A 162 -7.17 15.69 7.65
C VAL A 162 -5.78 15.75 8.28
N SER A 163 -5.62 16.46 9.39
CA SER A 163 -4.32 16.66 10.05
C SER A 163 -4.14 15.83 11.33
N GLN A 164 -5.09 14.94 11.60
CA GLN A 164 -5.11 14.08 12.79
C GLN A 164 -5.38 12.64 12.39
N LEU A 165 -4.61 11.71 12.97
CA LEU A 165 -4.78 10.28 12.69
C LEU A 165 -6.16 9.74 13.11
N THR A 166 -6.75 10.28 14.19
CA THR A 166 -8.12 9.94 14.63
C THR A 166 -9.21 10.45 13.67
N ASP A 167 -8.88 11.40 12.80
CA ASP A 167 -9.82 12.00 11.85
C ASP A 167 -9.80 11.30 10.47
N ILE A 168 -9.03 10.21 10.29
CA ILE A 168 -8.90 9.50 9.00
C ILE A 168 -10.27 9.13 8.40
N HIS A 169 -11.24 8.70 9.21
CA HIS A 169 -12.61 8.41 8.78
C HIS A 169 -13.26 9.57 8.00
N ARG A 170 -13.06 10.83 8.41
CA ARG A 170 -13.66 12.00 7.74
C ARG A 170 -13.13 12.19 6.32
N SER A 171 -11.86 11.85 6.09
CA SER A 171 -11.29 11.84 4.75
C SER A 171 -12.00 10.83 3.87
N TYR A 172 -12.31 9.63 4.40
CA TYR A 172 -13.01 8.58 3.67
C TYR A 172 -14.46 8.96 3.36
N GLU A 173 -15.18 9.52 4.33
CA GLU A 173 -16.59 9.92 4.21
C GLU A 173 -16.85 10.95 3.09
N THR A 174 -15.85 11.76 2.74
CA THR A 174 -15.99 12.88 1.79
C THR A 174 -16.45 12.42 0.40
N PHE A 175 -15.98 11.26 -0.07
CA PHE A 175 -16.24 10.80 -1.44
C PHE A 175 -17.31 9.71 -1.53
N LEU A 176 -17.84 9.23 -0.40
CA LEU A 176 -18.91 8.22 -0.38
C LEU A 176 -20.14 8.61 -1.23
N PRO A 177 -20.69 9.84 -1.12
CA PRO A 177 -21.88 10.21 -1.89
C PRO A 177 -21.67 10.27 -3.40
N ALA A 178 -20.41 10.27 -3.86
CA ALA A 178 -20.04 10.38 -5.27
C ALA A 178 -19.74 9.03 -5.94
N VAL A 179 -19.74 7.93 -5.17
CA VAL A 179 -19.35 6.61 -5.68
C VAL A 179 -20.58 5.77 -5.99
N PRO A 180 -20.71 5.19 -7.20
CA PRO A 180 -21.96 4.55 -7.64
C PRO A 180 -22.41 3.27 -6.91
N ASP A 181 -21.62 2.67 -6.01
CA ASP A 181 -21.90 1.33 -5.45
C ASP A 181 -21.63 1.21 -3.94
N GLU A 182 -22.29 2.03 -3.13
CA GLU A 182 -22.27 1.93 -1.65
C GLU A 182 -22.82 0.58 -1.12
N SER A 183 -23.64 -0.13 -1.91
CA SER A 183 -24.32 -1.36 -1.50
C SER A 183 -23.38 -2.51 -1.16
N ALA A 184 -22.19 -2.58 -1.76
CA ALA A 184 -21.25 -3.69 -1.56
C ALA A 184 -20.41 -3.56 -0.28
N LEU A 185 -20.12 -2.34 0.18
CA LEU A 185 -19.25 -2.08 1.34
C LEU A 185 -19.97 -2.33 2.67
N CYS A 186 -21.28 -2.06 2.76
CA CYS A 186 -22.08 -2.38 3.95
C CYS A 186 -22.38 -3.88 4.10
N LEU A 187 -22.37 -4.65 3.00
CA LEU A 187 -22.71 -6.09 3.03
C LEU A 187 -21.54 -6.98 3.44
N SER A 188 -20.28 -6.57 3.20
CA SER A 188 -19.10 -7.29 3.71
C SER A 188 -18.89 -7.10 5.22
N TYR A 189 -19.41 -6.00 5.78
CA TYR A 189 -19.32 -5.64 7.20
C TYR A 189 -20.09 -6.58 8.14
N ASN A 190 -21.21 -7.13 7.68
CA ASN A 190 -22.05 -8.01 8.49
C ASN A 190 -21.57 -9.48 8.50
N HIS A 191 -20.58 -9.85 7.68
CA HIS A 191 -20.13 -11.25 7.56
C HIS A 191 -18.95 -11.63 8.48
N TRP A 192 -18.38 -10.67 9.21
CA TRP A 192 -17.32 -10.90 10.22
C TRP A 192 -17.84 -10.90 11.67
N HIS A 193 -19.15 -10.72 11.86
CA HIS A 193 -19.83 -10.80 13.15
C HIS A 193 -20.90 -11.90 13.19
N SER A 194 -20.55 -13.10 12.75
CA SER A 194 -21.32 -14.33 12.97
C SER A 194 -20.40 -15.48 13.36
#